data_AF-A0A925ZI32-F1
#
_entry.id   AF-A0A925ZI32-F1
#
_cell.length_a   1.000
_cell.length_b   1.000
_cell.length_c   1.000
_cell.angle_alpha   90.00
_cell.angle_beta   90.00
_cell.angle_gamma   90.00
#
_symmetry.space_group_name_H-M   'P 1'
#
loop_
_entity.id
_entity.type
_entity.pdbx_description
1 polymer ?
#
loop_
_entity_poly.entity_id
_entity_poly.type
_entity_poly.pdbx_seq_one_letter_code
_entity_poly.pdbx_strand_id
1 'polypeptide(L)'
;PAGRARADDALLGALDQDVATEIGDFVLRRGDGAWAYQLAVVVDDAQMAITDVLRGEDLWPSTPRQVWLQRALGYPTPRWTHVPLVLGLGGEKLSKRDGAPDLAALRERGADPQRVVAGLARSCGLLGDAVQRVRPAELVADFDLEQVRNGSHTLDISRL
;
A
#
# COMPACT_ATOMS: atom_id res chain seq x y z
N PRO A 1 -15.05 13.92 18.15
CA PRO A 1 -14.47 12.73 18.82
C PRO A 1 -13.22 13.12 19.62
N ALA A 2 -12.85 12.36 20.65
CA ALA A 2 -11.54 12.49 21.28
C ALA A 2 -10.42 12.32 20.22
N GLY A 3 -9.27 12.96 20.40
CA GLY A 3 -8.17 12.96 19.42
C GLY A 3 -7.54 11.59 19.19
N ARG A 4 -7.70 10.65 20.14
CA ARG A 4 -7.11 9.31 20.04
C ARG A 4 -7.78 8.44 18.98
N ALA A 5 -6.96 7.96 18.04
CA ALA A 5 -7.33 6.95 17.07
C ALA A 5 -6.31 5.82 17.08
N ARG A 6 -6.84 4.60 16.99
CA ARG A 6 -6.07 3.36 16.86
C ARG A 6 -6.37 2.78 15.50
N ALA A 7 -5.33 2.51 14.72
CA ALA A 7 -5.42 1.70 13.53
C ALA A 7 -4.77 0.34 13.80
N ASP A 8 -5.41 -0.74 13.37
CA ASP A 8 -4.89 -2.11 13.46
C ASP A 8 -4.58 -2.60 12.04
N ASP A 9 -3.34 -3.03 11.81
CA ASP A 9 -2.86 -3.55 10.55
C ASP A 9 -2.45 -5.03 10.67
N ALA A 10 -2.79 -5.83 9.64
CA ALA A 10 -2.50 -7.26 9.65
C ALA A 10 -0.99 -7.60 9.61
N LEU A 11 -0.15 -6.74 9.04
CA LEU A 11 1.29 -6.97 8.88
C LEU A 11 2.16 -6.07 9.77
N LEU A 12 1.72 -4.83 10.01
CA LEU A 12 2.47 -3.83 10.77
C LEU A 12 2.01 -3.71 12.22
N GLY A 13 0.93 -4.37 12.60
CA GLY A 13 0.36 -4.32 13.95
C GLY A 13 -0.43 -3.04 14.21
N ALA A 14 -0.58 -2.68 15.48
CA ALA A 14 -1.38 -1.52 15.89
C ALA A 14 -0.55 -0.23 15.93
N LEU A 15 -1.16 0.87 15.50
CA LEU A 15 -0.66 2.23 15.68
C LEU A 15 -1.71 3.09 16.36
N ASP A 16 -1.39 3.52 17.58
CA ASP A 16 -2.16 4.48 18.35
C ASP A 16 -1.57 5.88 18.16
N GLN A 17 -2.43 6.86 17.92
CA GLN A 17 -2.04 8.26 17.76
C GLN A 17 -3.10 9.18 18.36
N ASP A 18 -2.67 10.20 19.11
CA ASP A 18 -3.51 11.35 19.43
C ASP A 18 -3.43 12.37 18.29
N VAL A 19 -4.41 12.32 17.38
CA VAL A 19 -4.48 13.17 16.20
C VAL A 19 -4.52 14.65 16.58
N ALA A 20 -5.11 15.02 17.72
CA ALA A 20 -5.21 16.41 18.12
C ALA A 20 -3.86 17.01 18.55
N THR A 21 -3.00 16.21 19.20
CA THR A 21 -1.76 16.71 19.81
C THR A 21 -0.50 16.34 19.02
N GLU A 22 -0.49 15.20 18.33
CA GLU A 22 0.66 14.73 17.55
C GLU A 22 0.63 15.21 16.09
N ILE A 23 -0.57 15.42 15.53
CA ILE A 23 -0.75 15.90 14.15
C ILE A 23 -1.23 17.35 14.13
N GLY A 24 -2.22 17.67 14.94
CA GLY A 24 -2.95 18.94 14.89
C GLY A 24 -3.88 19.03 13.69
N ASP A 25 -4.25 20.26 13.33
CA ASP A 25 -5.16 20.51 12.21
C ASP A 25 -4.53 20.09 10.88
N PHE A 26 -5.28 19.32 10.09
CA PHE A 26 -4.86 18.90 8.76
C PHE A 26 -5.89 19.28 7.70
N VAL A 27 -5.41 19.55 6.49
CA VAL A 27 -6.23 20.05 5.39
C VAL A 27 -7.24 18.99 4.95
N LEU A 28 -8.52 19.36 4.91
CA LEU A 28 -9.60 18.56 4.32
C LEU A 28 -9.97 19.03 2.92
N ARG A 29 -9.90 20.34 2.67
CA ARG A 29 -10.12 20.96 1.36
C ARG A 29 -9.04 21.99 1.10
N ARG A 30 -8.41 21.89 -0.05
CA ARG A 30 -7.35 22.79 -0.50
C ARG A 30 -7.95 24.11 -1.01
N GLY A 31 -7.11 25.15 -1.08
CA GLY A 31 -7.50 26.47 -1.58
C GLY A 31 -7.91 26.50 -3.06
N ASP A 32 -7.48 25.52 -3.85
CA ASP A 32 -7.90 25.30 -5.24
C ASP A 32 -9.25 24.55 -5.36
N GLY A 33 -9.90 24.28 -4.24
CA GLY A 33 -11.22 23.64 -4.19
C GLY A 33 -11.19 22.12 -4.17
N ALA A 34 -10.04 21.48 -4.40
CA ALA A 34 -9.88 20.04 -4.38
C ALA A 34 -9.96 19.48 -2.94
N TRP A 35 -10.60 18.32 -2.78
CA TRP A 35 -10.61 17.60 -1.51
C TRP A 35 -9.24 16.96 -1.28
N ALA A 36 -8.75 17.07 -0.04
CA ALA A 36 -7.49 16.48 0.35
C ALA A 36 -7.63 14.95 0.48
N TYR A 37 -6.53 14.25 0.24
CA TYR A 37 -6.45 12.79 0.28
C TYR A 37 -7.07 12.17 1.55
N GLN A 38 -6.84 12.80 2.72
CA GLN A 38 -7.35 12.31 4.00
C GLN A 38 -8.88 12.19 4.02
N LEU A 39 -9.60 13.18 3.46
CA LEU A 39 -11.06 13.15 3.43
C LEU A 39 -11.59 12.34 2.24
N ALA A 40 -11.01 12.53 1.06
CA ALA A 40 -11.48 11.91 -0.17
C ALA A 40 -11.54 10.38 -0.04
N VAL A 41 -10.42 9.75 0.38
CA VAL A 41 -10.36 8.28 0.53
C VAL A 41 -11.36 7.77 1.56
N VAL A 42 -11.50 8.46 2.71
CA VAL A 42 -12.43 8.01 3.77
C VAL A 42 -13.88 8.02 3.28
N VAL A 43 -14.27 9.04 2.53
CA VAL A 43 -15.63 9.15 1.98
C VAL A 43 -15.84 8.14 0.87
N ASP A 44 -14.90 8.01 -0.06
CA ASP A 44 -15.01 7.11 -1.21
C ASP A 44 -15.03 5.64 -0.76
N ASP A 45 -14.13 5.23 0.16
CA ASP A 45 -14.10 3.86 0.70
C ASP A 45 -15.43 3.49 1.36
N ALA A 46 -16.02 4.42 2.13
CA ALA A 46 -17.30 4.20 2.79
C ALA A 46 -18.46 4.09 1.79
N GLN A 47 -18.50 4.97 0.78
CA GLN A 47 -19.55 4.95 -0.25
C GLN A 47 -19.45 3.75 -1.18
N MET A 48 -18.24 3.27 -1.45
CA MET A 48 -17.98 2.07 -2.25
C MET A 48 -18.04 0.78 -1.43
N ALA A 49 -18.34 0.87 -0.13
CA ALA A 49 -18.42 -0.27 0.79
C ALA A 49 -17.14 -1.13 0.82
N ILE A 50 -15.97 -0.48 0.78
CA ILE A 50 -14.68 -1.17 0.87
C ILE A 50 -14.52 -1.82 2.24
N THR A 51 -14.23 -3.13 2.25
CA THR A 51 -14.06 -3.92 3.47
C THR A 51 -12.61 -4.11 3.87
N ASP A 52 -11.71 -4.10 2.89
CA ASP A 52 -10.29 -4.40 3.02
C ASP A 52 -9.49 -3.40 2.20
N VAL A 53 -8.58 -2.68 2.86
CA VAL A 53 -7.68 -1.74 2.19
C VAL A 53 -6.27 -2.29 2.23
N LEU A 54 -5.81 -2.72 1.06
CA LEU A 54 -4.46 -3.22 0.81
C LEU A 54 -3.66 -2.15 0.06
N ARG A 55 -2.63 -1.56 0.69
CA ARG A 55 -1.84 -0.46 0.11
C ARG A 55 -0.39 -0.45 0.61
N GLY A 56 0.47 0.39 0.04
CA GLY A 56 1.88 0.48 0.44
C GLY A 56 2.07 1.01 1.87
N GLU A 57 3.07 0.49 2.58
CA GLU A 57 3.45 0.87 3.95
C GLU A 57 3.80 2.34 4.15
N ASP A 58 4.16 3.07 3.09
CA ASP A 58 4.40 4.52 3.15
C ASP A 58 3.15 5.32 3.54
N LEU A 59 1.97 4.73 3.39
CA LEU A 59 0.70 5.32 3.80
C LEU A 59 0.28 4.95 5.23
N TRP A 60 1.00 4.04 5.89
CA TRP A 60 0.66 3.59 7.25
C TRP A 60 0.50 4.74 8.26
N PRO A 61 1.40 5.75 8.30
CA PRO A 61 1.28 6.89 9.22
C PRO A 61 0.06 7.81 8.95
N SER A 62 -0.66 7.62 7.84
CA SER A 62 -1.93 8.34 7.58
C SER A 62 -3.14 7.64 8.18
N THR A 63 -3.03 6.36 8.49
CA THR A 63 -4.17 5.51 8.83
C THR A 63 -4.88 5.93 10.12
N PRO A 64 -4.20 6.30 11.22
CA PRO A 64 -4.89 6.79 12.42
C PRO A 64 -5.76 8.03 12.16
N ARG A 65 -5.32 8.95 11.30
CA ARG A 65 -6.10 10.14 10.89
C ARG A 65 -7.34 9.74 10.10
N GLN A 66 -7.21 8.78 9.19
CA GLN A 66 -8.33 8.26 8.40
C GLN A 66 -9.34 7.52 9.29
N VAL A 67 -8.88 6.71 10.24
CA VAL A 67 -9.73 6.06 11.25
C VAL A 67 -10.45 7.12 12.12
N TRP A 68 -9.76 8.19 12.50
CA TRP A 68 -10.39 9.29 13.23
C TRP A 68 -11.51 9.95 12.42
N LEU A 69 -11.27 10.22 11.12
CA LEU A 69 -12.29 10.77 10.23
C LEU A 69 -13.47 9.82 10.03
N GLN A 70 -13.23 8.53 9.84
CA GLN A 70 -14.29 7.52 9.74
C GLN A 70 -15.21 7.58 10.97
N ARG A 71 -14.62 7.59 12.17
CA ARG A 71 -15.37 7.72 13.43
C ARG A 71 -16.13 9.05 13.52
N ALA A 72 -15.52 10.15 13.09
CA ALA A 72 -16.15 11.47 13.10
C ALA A 72 -17.37 11.55 12.16
N LEU A 73 -17.32 10.83 11.03
CA LEU A 73 -18.35 10.80 10.00
C LEU A 73 -19.36 9.65 10.18
N GLY A 74 -19.15 8.76 11.15
CA GLY A 74 -20.01 7.59 11.39
C GLY A 74 -19.84 6.47 10.37
N TYR A 75 -18.69 6.40 9.70
CA TYR A 75 -18.38 5.36 8.72
C TYR A 75 -17.74 4.11 9.37
N PRO A 76 -17.94 2.93 8.76
CA PRO A 76 -17.24 1.72 9.21
C PRO A 76 -15.73 1.83 8.99
N THR A 77 -14.98 1.11 9.80
CA THR A 77 -13.53 0.98 9.64
C THR A 77 -13.21 -0.31 8.89
N PRO A 78 -12.53 -0.25 7.73
CA PRO A 78 -12.11 -1.43 6.99
C PRO A 78 -10.95 -2.15 7.69
N ARG A 79 -10.66 -3.38 7.25
CA ARG A 79 -9.43 -4.08 7.62
C ARG A 79 -8.26 -3.49 6.83
N TRP A 80 -7.15 -3.24 7.51
CA TRP A 80 -5.96 -2.65 6.89
C TRP A 80 -4.85 -3.68 6.77
N THR A 81 -4.22 -3.67 5.60
CA THR A 81 -2.96 -4.37 5.39
C THR A 81 -2.04 -3.48 4.58
N HIS A 82 -0.87 -3.18 5.15
CA HIS A 82 0.14 -2.35 4.51
C HIS A 82 1.30 -3.22 4.02
N VAL A 83 1.45 -3.30 2.69
CA VAL A 83 2.48 -4.14 2.04
C VAL A 83 3.82 -3.41 1.96
N PRO A 84 4.95 -4.14 2.08
CA PRO A 84 6.28 -3.54 2.04
C PRO A 84 6.56 -2.84 0.72
N LEU A 85 7.40 -1.80 0.76
CA LEU A 85 7.84 -1.13 -0.46
C LEU A 85 8.78 -2.02 -1.27
N VAL A 86 8.64 -1.94 -2.60
CA VAL A 86 9.60 -2.57 -3.51
C VAL A 86 10.91 -1.79 -3.48
N LEU A 87 12.00 -2.48 -3.10
CA LEU A 87 13.34 -1.91 -3.08
C LEU A 87 14.15 -2.36 -4.29
N GLY A 88 15.06 -1.52 -4.76
CA GLY A 88 16.08 -1.91 -5.73
C GLY A 88 17.18 -2.75 -5.10
N LEU A 89 18.13 -3.20 -5.91
CA LEU A 89 19.26 -4.02 -5.43
C LEU A 89 20.13 -3.32 -4.38
N GLY A 90 20.20 -1.98 -4.40
CA GLY A 90 20.94 -1.20 -3.42
C GLY A 90 20.16 -0.92 -2.12
N GLY A 91 18.93 -1.44 -2.00
CA GLY A 91 18.05 -1.18 -0.86
C GLY A 91 17.34 0.17 -0.90
N GLU A 92 17.50 0.94 -1.98
CA GLU A 92 16.75 2.16 -2.21
C GLU A 92 15.29 1.84 -2.59
N LYS A 93 14.36 2.70 -2.15
CA LYS A 93 12.96 2.62 -2.61
C LYS A 93 12.95 2.80 -4.12
N LEU A 94 12.36 1.87 -4.86
CA LEU A 94 12.13 2.09 -6.29
C LEU A 94 11.12 3.22 -6.45
N SER A 95 11.60 4.37 -6.91
CA SER A 95 10.77 5.54 -7.14
C SER A 95 11.01 6.09 -8.54
N LYS A 96 9.97 6.70 -9.12
CA LYS A 96 10.07 7.38 -10.41
C LYS A 96 11.11 8.51 -10.39
N ARG A 97 11.37 9.09 -9.21
CA ARG A 97 12.36 10.18 -9.06
C ARG A 97 13.79 9.67 -9.20
N ASP A 98 14.02 8.41 -8.87
CA ASP A 98 15.34 7.77 -8.88
C ASP A 98 15.62 7.03 -10.20
N GLY A 99 14.79 7.26 -11.23
CA GLY A 99 14.98 6.72 -12.58
C GLY A 99 14.59 5.26 -12.75
N ALA A 100 13.90 4.66 -11.78
CA ALA A 100 13.34 3.33 -11.92
C ALA A 100 12.33 3.32 -13.10
N PRO A 101 12.44 2.37 -14.06
CA PRO A 101 11.51 2.31 -15.18
C PRO A 101 10.11 1.96 -14.67
N ASP A 102 9.09 2.65 -15.19
CA ASP A 102 7.71 2.27 -14.95
C ASP A 102 7.29 1.07 -15.83
N LEU A 103 6.06 0.58 -15.63
CA LEU A 103 5.55 -0.55 -16.40
C LEU A 103 5.48 -0.27 -17.91
N ALA A 104 5.32 0.99 -18.33
CA ALA A 104 5.31 1.35 -19.75
C ALA A 104 6.72 1.23 -20.34
N ALA A 105 7.73 1.77 -19.66
CA ALA A 105 9.12 1.64 -20.05
C ALA A 105 9.60 0.18 -20.05
N LEU A 106 9.19 -0.64 -19.07
CA LEU A 106 9.48 -2.08 -19.06
C LEU A 106 8.87 -2.78 -20.27
N ARG A 107 7.61 -2.48 -20.60
CA ARG A 107 6.93 -3.03 -21.77
C ARG A 107 7.63 -2.64 -23.08
N GLU A 108 8.02 -1.38 -23.23
CA GLU A 108 8.73 -0.88 -24.43
C GLU A 108 10.09 -1.55 -24.62
N ARG A 109 10.76 -1.90 -23.52
CA ARG A 109 12.03 -2.66 -23.53
C ARG A 109 11.84 -4.16 -23.78
N GLY A 110 10.60 -4.63 -23.91
CA GLY A 110 10.30 -6.04 -24.13
C GLY A 110 10.45 -6.91 -22.88
N ALA A 111 10.31 -6.34 -21.69
CA ALA A 111 10.30 -7.12 -20.44
C ALA A 111 9.21 -8.20 -20.48
N ASP A 112 9.49 -9.36 -19.91
CA ASP A 112 8.51 -10.46 -19.90
C ASP A 112 7.48 -10.18 -18.81
N PRO A 113 6.18 -10.01 -19.14
CA PRO A 113 5.16 -9.73 -18.14
C PRO A 113 5.09 -10.80 -17.05
N GLN A 114 5.39 -12.07 -17.37
CA GLN A 114 5.41 -13.13 -16.36
C GLN A 114 6.58 -13.02 -15.38
N ARG A 115 7.71 -12.44 -15.81
CA ARG A 115 8.86 -12.15 -14.94
C ARG A 115 8.59 -10.94 -14.05
N VAL A 116 7.95 -9.90 -14.59
CA VAL A 116 7.50 -8.74 -13.82
C VAL A 116 6.56 -9.18 -12.69
N VAL A 117 5.53 -9.98 -13.02
CA VAL A 117 4.59 -10.49 -12.03
C VAL A 117 5.29 -11.37 -11.00
N ALA A 118 6.17 -12.28 -11.43
CA ALA A 118 6.91 -13.14 -10.51
C ALA A 118 7.83 -12.33 -9.58
N GLY A 119 8.49 -11.29 -10.10
CA GLY A 119 9.32 -10.38 -9.31
C GLY A 119 8.53 -9.65 -8.23
N LEU A 120 7.38 -9.09 -8.57
CA LEU A 120 6.50 -8.41 -7.62
C LEU A 120 5.90 -9.38 -6.58
N ALA A 121 5.51 -10.58 -6.99
CA ALA A 121 5.00 -11.59 -6.07
C ALA A 121 6.08 -12.06 -5.08
N ARG A 122 7.31 -12.30 -5.57
CA ARG A 122 8.48 -12.56 -4.70
C ARG A 122 8.76 -11.39 -3.76
N SER A 123 8.59 -10.14 -4.23
CA SER A 123 8.84 -8.99 -3.35
C SER A 123 7.90 -8.89 -2.15
N CYS A 124 6.76 -9.58 -2.21
CA CYS A 124 5.78 -9.69 -1.13
C CYS A 124 5.85 -11.04 -0.38
N GLY A 125 6.84 -11.90 -0.69
CA GLY A 125 6.98 -13.22 -0.09
C GLY A 125 5.97 -14.28 -0.60
N LEU A 126 5.22 -13.99 -1.66
CA LEU A 126 4.20 -14.89 -2.22
C LEU A 126 4.78 -16.01 -3.10
N LEU A 127 6.04 -15.87 -3.51
CA LEU A 127 6.74 -16.87 -4.31
C LEU A 127 8.14 -17.08 -3.75
N GLY A 128 8.65 -18.31 -3.89
CA GLY A 128 10.07 -18.60 -3.65
C GLY A 128 10.95 -18.18 -4.83
N ASP A 129 12.24 -18.02 -4.58
CA ASP A 129 13.23 -17.56 -5.57
C ASP A 129 13.38 -18.47 -6.80
N ALA A 130 12.99 -19.74 -6.70
CA ALA A 130 13.03 -20.66 -7.84
C ALA A 130 12.00 -20.31 -8.94
N VAL A 131 10.91 -19.62 -8.59
CA VAL A 131 9.83 -19.29 -9.53
C VAL A 131 10.16 -17.98 -10.23
N GLN A 132 10.68 -18.08 -11.46
CA GLN A 132 11.14 -16.92 -12.24
C GLN A 132 10.04 -16.31 -13.13
N ARG A 133 8.98 -17.06 -13.44
CA ARG A 133 7.87 -16.65 -14.31
C ARG A 133 6.57 -17.19 -13.74
N VAL A 134 5.51 -16.39 -13.77
CA VAL A 134 4.16 -16.81 -13.35
C VAL A 134 3.13 -15.96 -14.08
N ARG A 135 1.94 -16.52 -14.36
CA ARG A 135 0.78 -15.72 -14.79
C ARG A 135 -0.01 -15.27 -13.56
N PRO A 136 -0.64 -14.08 -13.58
CA PRO A 136 -1.51 -13.64 -12.48
C PRO A 136 -2.58 -14.67 -12.09
N ALA A 137 -3.18 -15.35 -13.07
CA ALA A 137 -4.19 -16.38 -12.82
C ALA A 137 -3.68 -17.56 -11.98
N GLU A 138 -2.39 -17.87 -12.04
CA GLU A 138 -1.77 -18.94 -11.25
C GLU A 138 -1.56 -18.51 -9.79
N LEU A 139 -1.44 -17.21 -9.52
CA LEU A 139 -1.37 -16.66 -8.15
C LEU A 139 -2.75 -16.59 -7.51
N VAL A 140 -3.77 -16.23 -8.29
CA VAL A 140 -5.14 -16.03 -7.78
C VAL A 140 -5.74 -17.29 -7.18
N ALA A 141 -5.43 -18.47 -7.72
CA ALA A 141 -6.02 -19.73 -7.29
C ALA A 141 -5.76 -20.05 -5.82
N ASP A 142 -4.56 -19.75 -5.33
CA ASP A 142 -4.09 -20.08 -3.98
C ASP A 142 -3.71 -18.83 -3.17
N PHE A 143 -4.17 -17.64 -3.61
CA PHE A 143 -3.84 -16.39 -2.95
C PHE A 143 -4.47 -16.32 -1.56
N ASP A 144 -3.62 -16.10 -0.57
CA ASP A 144 -4.02 -15.78 0.78
C ASP A 144 -3.20 -14.57 1.27
N LEU A 145 -3.89 -13.58 1.82
CA LEU A 145 -3.26 -12.37 2.31
C LEU A 145 -2.33 -12.66 3.50
N GLU A 146 -2.59 -13.72 4.28
CA GLU A 146 -1.73 -14.15 5.38
C GLU A 146 -0.35 -14.66 4.90
N GLN A 147 -0.23 -15.01 3.62
CA GLN A 147 1.06 -15.41 3.04
C GLN A 147 1.95 -14.21 2.71
N VAL A 148 1.40 -13.00 2.64
CA VAL A 148 2.19 -11.79 2.42
C VAL A 148 3.09 -11.59 3.62
N ARG A 149 4.41 -11.49 3.37
CA ARG A 149 5.39 -11.33 4.45
C ARG A 149 5.81 -9.87 4.55
N ASN A 150 5.92 -9.41 5.79
CA ASN A 150 6.65 -8.19 6.08
C ASN A 150 8.16 -8.46 5.92
N GLY A 151 8.83 -7.61 5.16
CA GLY A 151 10.24 -7.76 4.80
C GLY A 151 10.52 -7.16 3.44
N SER A 152 11.45 -6.21 3.38
CA SER A 152 11.82 -5.59 2.11
C SER A 152 12.65 -6.56 1.27
N HIS A 153 12.04 -7.07 0.22
CA HIS A 153 12.72 -7.88 -0.78
C HIS A 153 13.17 -6.99 -1.92
N THR A 154 14.43 -7.13 -2.32
CA THR A 154 14.99 -6.36 -3.43
C THR A 154 14.53 -6.94 -4.77
N LEU A 155 14.23 -6.07 -5.71
CA LEU A 155 13.81 -6.39 -7.07
C LEU A 155 14.92 -6.00 -8.03
N ASP A 156 15.53 -7.00 -8.68
CA ASP A 156 16.46 -6.76 -9.79
C ASP A 156 15.68 -6.46 -11.07
N ILE A 157 15.48 -5.16 -11.33
CA ILE A 157 14.77 -4.67 -12.51
C ILE A 157 15.44 -5.14 -13.81
N SER A 158 16.77 -5.36 -13.82
CA SER A 158 17.49 -5.81 -15.01
C SER A 158 17.16 -7.25 -15.42
N ARG A 159 16.53 -8.01 -14.52
CA ARG A 159 16.12 -9.40 -14.75
C ARG A 159 14.63 -9.56 -15.10
N LEU A 160 13.90 -8.45 -15.20
CA LEU A 160 12.47 -8.44 -15.56
C LEU A 160 12.26 -8.53 -17.07
#